data_AF-A0A545AES9-F1
#
_entry.id   AF-A0A545AES9-F1
#
_cell.length_a   1.000
_cell.length_b   1.000
_cell.length_c   1.000
_cell.angle_alpha   90.00
_cell.angle_beta   90.00
_cell.angle_gamma   90.00
#
_symmetry.space_group_name_H-M   'P 1'
#
loop_
_entity.id
_entity.type
_entity.pdbx_description
1 polymer ?
#
loop_
_entity_poly.entity_id
_entity_poly.type
_entity_poly.pdbx_seq_one_letter_code
_entity_poly.pdbx_strand_id
1 'polypeptide(L)'
;MILLTDSVDPQFIVLMAKQVGSSLSIELPTASSAPKRLAQVIEEEARGQLGLQIRFLGFVEFSVEADCRIVAAVVLTDPAVPKATKLGQDLRILSEADIRDEHITDLALYDAAREWCITEIESHTLNERISSAVESSIAYLSRNLSHERPDDAPLERETSIPYNGLWGWSMLMDQTDVGVLSTAQGILAYRHADRQPSDTIGSAVESLERLQNTDGGWRVRRALTGNPSDKSVTESTCYCVWALLEIGRPHTDPVVSKAVTWLREHVQQDGGWASTADGTESHLYPTALAVRVLARCEHSEELAQGLWWLRQAQDPDSGAFFAPKRPQGWDADDRRFAYTAHAVLSLLAAGVPEDDDVIRSACGFLSLEFDEDGPEPWPSRATTTRIDRATASNMEFKHFATPWVIAALITAGHGVDDMVVLRAVEKLLKRQLSDGRWRCELADNDRTTLWALHDALFALRTIRESTRSRLPMIALSRQRDDERKRISEALTRLLAATAPQPAPQNGIAWRRFLYGWLAALTVFVLLLLLAQLGFDLFGPGSALRKVLGTVGAFILAVATATVPQVVTEEHKRRRGREERHQT
;
A
#
# COMPACT_ATOMS: atom_id res chain seq x y z
N MET A 1 -2.22 36.81 -1.70
CA MET A 1 -1.20 36.67 -2.75
C MET A 1 -1.25 35.24 -3.26
N ILE A 2 -1.80 35.02 -4.44
CA ILE A 2 -1.89 33.66 -4.98
C ILE A 2 -0.57 33.29 -5.66
N LEU A 3 -0.07 32.07 -5.40
CA LEU A 3 1.13 31.51 -6.03
C LEU A 3 0.73 30.34 -6.93
N LEU A 4 0.82 30.55 -8.25
CA LEU A 4 0.61 29.49 -9.24
C LEU A 4 1.93 28.75 -9.46
N THR A 5 1.96 27.42 -9.46
CA THR A 5 3.20 26.66 -9.74
C THR A 5 3.20 26.19 -11.19
N ASP A 6 4.35 26.23 -11.85
CA ASP A 6 4.51 25.92 -13.29
C ASP A 6 4.71 24.41 -13.57
N SER A 7 4.33 23.53 -12.64
CA SER A 7 4.64 22.09 -12.76
C SER A 7 3.71 21.39 -13.76
N VAL A 8 4.15 21.25 -15.01
CA VAL A 8 3.76 20.31 -16.10
C VAL A 8 2.26 20.16 -16.48
N ASP A 9 1.31 20.57 -15.64
CA ASP A 9 -0.14 20.54 -15.90
C ASP A 9 -0.81 21.76 -15.23
N PRO A 10 -1.53 22.63 -15.97
CA PRO A 10 -1.92 23.98 -15.53
C PRO A 10 -3.05 24.06 -14.47
N GLN A 11 -3.25 23.02 -13.64
CA GLN A 11 -4.40 22.87 -12.73
C GLN A 11 -4.07 22.99 -11.24
N PHE A 12 -2.78 23.07 -10.86
CA PHE A 12 -2.34 23.15 -9.47
C PHE A 12 -2.07 24.60 -9.03
N ILE A 13 -2.68 25.02 -7.90
CA ILE A 13 -2.50 26.35 -7.31
C ILE A 13 -2.17 26.23 -5.83
N VAL A 14 -1.17 26.98 -5.37
CA VAL A 14 -0.96 27.23 -3.94
C VAL A 14 -1.53 28.61 -3.58
N LEU A 15 -2.55 28.64 -2.73
CA LEU A 15 -3.11 29.90 -2.24
C LEU A 15 -2.35 30.36 -1.00
N MET A 16 -1.70 31.53 -1.04
CA MET A 16 -1.23 32.22 0.16
C MET A 16 -2.11 33.42 0.50
N ALA A 17 -2.77 33.37 1.66
CA ALA A 17 -3.37 34.55 2.25
C ALA A 17 -2.38 35.15 3.26
N LYS A 18 -1.93 36.39 3.00
CA LYS A 18 -1.26 37.24 4.00
C LYS A 18 -2.26 38.32 4.38
N GLN A 19 -2.60 38.42 5.66
CA GLN A 19 -3.46 39.50 6.14
C GLN A 19 -2.70 40.83 6.00
N VAL A 20 -3.13 41.68 5.05
CA VAL A 20 -2.67 43.07 4.96
C VAL A 20 -3.85 43.93 5.37
N GLY A 21 -3.77 44.51 6.57
CA GLY A 21 -4.54 45.66 7.04
C GLY A 21 -6.04 45.71 6.69
N SER A 22 -6.88 45.56 7.73
CA SER A 22 -8.33 45.81 7.82
C SER A 22 -9.28 44.61 7.55
N SER A 23 -9.87 44.15 8.67
CA SER A 23 -11.14 43.43 8.83
C SER A 23 -11.44 42.22 7.94
N LEU A 24 -10.88 41.06 8.31
CA LEU A 24 -11.56 39.78 8.11
C LEU A 24 -11.83 39.18 9.50
N SER A 25 -13.00 39.45 10.07
CA SER A 25 -13.45 38.86 11.34
C SER A 25 -14.03 37.48 11.08
N ILE A 26 -13.18 36.45 11.04
CA ILE A 26 -13.63 35.05 11.05
C ILE A 26 -13.85 34.67 12.53
N GLU A 27 -15.11 34.46 12.93
CA GLU A 27 -15.41 33.80 14.21
C GLU A 27 -14.85 32.37 14.15
N LEU A 28 -13.75 32.12 14.87
CA LEU A 28 -13.13 30.80 14.99
C LEU A 28 -14.07 29.85 15.75
N PRO A 29 -14.60 28.77 15.12
CA PRO A 29 -15.53 27.86 15.78
C PRO A 29 -14.80 26.77 16.58
N THR A 30 -15.55 26.07 17.42
CA THR A 30 -15.09 24.91 18.23
C THR A 30 -14.37 23.84 17.42
N ALA A 31 -13.37 23.19 18.04
CA ALA A 31 -12.35 22.34 17.42
C ALA A 31 -12.83 21.20 16.50
N SER A 32 -14.10 20.75 16.59
CA SER A 32 -14.61 19.62 15.79
C SER A 32 -15.10 19.99 14.38
N SER A 33 -15.46 21.26 14.12
CA SER A 33 -16.06 21.70 12.84
C SER A 33 -15.21 22.68 12.03
N ALA A 34 -14.03 23.08 12.55
CA ALA A 34 -13.19 24.12 11.97
C ALA A 34 -12.71 23.83 10.52
N PRO A 35 -12.24 22.62 10.15
CA PRO A 35 -11.66 22.38 8.82
C PRO A 35 -12.67 22.54 7.66
N LYS A 36 -13.89 22.03 7.83
CA LYS A 36 -14.94 22.11 6.79
C LYS A 36 -15.42 23.55 6.54
N ARG A 37 -15.52 24.35 7.59
CA ARG A 37 -15.91 25.77 7.46
C ARG A 37 -14.79 26.62 6.85
N LEU A 38 -13.54 26.37 7.23
CA LEU A 38 -12.39 27.06 6.62
C LEU A 38 -12.26 26.73 5.12
N ALA A 39 -12.46 25.47 4.73
CA ALA A 39 -12.50 25.07 3.33
C ALA A 39 -13.56 25.86 2.53
N GLN A 40 -14.78 25.95 3.06
CA GLN A 40 -15.87 26.73 2.44
C GLN A 40 -15.52 28.23 2.31
N VAL A 41 -14.96 28.83 3.36
CA VAL A 41 -14.54 30.24 3.33
C VAL A 41 -13.47 30.48 2.28
N ILE A 42 -12.48 29.58 2.15
CA ILE A 42 -11.42 29.70 1.15
C ILE A 42 -11.99 29.61 -0.28
N GLU A 43 -12.89 28.66 -0.53
CA GLU A 43 -13.55 28.51 -1.84
C GLU A 43 -14.48 29.68 -2.18
N GLU A 44 -15.21 30.21 -1.21
CA GLU A 44 -16.10 31.36 -1.38
C GLU A 44 -15.33 32.66 -1.63
N GLU A 45 -14.25 32.90 -0.89
CA GLU A 45 -13.39 34.08 -1.06
C GLU A 45 -12.61 34.02 -2.38
N ALA A 46 -12.12 32.84 -2.79
CA ALA A 46 -11.48 32.67 -4.09
C ALA A 46 -12.47 32.93 -5.24
N ARG A 47 -13.74 32.55 -5.09
CA ARG A 47 -14.79 32.87 -6.07
C ARG A 47 -15.14 34.35 -6.06
N GLY A 48 -15.33 34.93 -4.88
CA GLY A 48 -15.84 36.29 -4.68
C GLY A 48 -14.82 37.39 -4.98
N GLN A 49 -13.58 37.24 -4.52
CA GLN A 49 -12.54 38.26 -4.68
C GLN A 49 -11.72 38.06 -5.95
N LEU A 50 -11.55 36.82 -6.41
CA LEU A 50 -10.57 36.47 -7.44
C LEU A 50 -11.20 35.86 -8.70
N GLY A 51 -12.49 35.54 -8.67
CA GLY A 51 -13.21 34.97 -9.81
C GLY A 51 -12.76 33.55 -10.19
N LEU A 52 -12.06 32.85 -9.29
CA LEU A 52 -11.55 31.49 -9.54
C LEU A 52 -12.50 30.46 -8.95
N GLN A 53 -12.84 29.42 -9.73
CA GLN A 53 -13.44 28.22 -9.18
C GLN A 53 -12.34 27.25 -8.77
N ILE A 54 -12.26 27.02 -7.47
CA ILE A 54 -11.28 26.14 -6.85
C ILE A 54 -11.98 25.10 -5.99
N ARG A 55 -11.29 23.99 -5.78
CA ARG A 55 -11.63 22.98 -4.77
C ARG A 55 -10.51 22.93 -3.75
N PHE A 56 -10.87 23.08 -2.48
CA PHE A 56 -9.96 23.00 -1.35
C PHE A 56 -9.55 21.55 -1.10
N LEU A 57 -8.24 21.31 -0.94
CA LEU A 57 -7.69 19.96 -0.73
C LEU A 57 -7.06 19.78 0.65
N GLY A 58 -6.44 20.83 1.21
CA GLY A 58 -5.83 20.77 2.53
C GLY A 58 -4.97 21.99 2.84
N PHE A 59 -4.45 22.07 4.07
CA PHE A 59 -3.50 23.12 4.47
C PHE A 59 -2.05 22.70 4.21
N VAL A 60 -1.26 23.63 3.67
CA VAL A 60 0.20 23.53 3.45
C VAL A 60 0.98 24.28 4.52
N GLU A 61 0.41 25.35 5.07
CA GLU A 61 0.94 26.04 6.24
C GLU A 61 -0.22 26.71 6.98
N PHE A 62 -0.22 26.61 8.30
CA PHE A 62 -1.19 27.30 9.14
C PHE A 62 -0.46 27.89 10.35
N SER A 63 -0.16 29.19 10.28
CA SER A 63 0.48 29.94 11.35
C SER A 63 -0.43 31.07 11.83
N VAL A 64 -0.59 31.16 13.14
CA VAL A 64 -1.34 32.25 13.77
C VAL A 64 -0.46 32.98 14.78
N GLU A 65 0.54 33.67 14.23
CA GLU A 65 1.32 34.67 14.94
C GLU A 65 0.77 36.08 14.65
N ALA A 66 1.55 37.16 14.84
CA ALA A 66 1.07 38.55 14.74
C ALA A 66 0.42 38.91 13.39
N ASP A 67 0.83 38.24 12.31
CA ASP A 67 0.18 38.26 11.00
C ASP A 67 -0.31 36.83 10.69
N CYS A 68 -1.63 36.59 10.72
CA CYS A 68 -2.18 35.27 10.39
C CYS A 68 -1.79 34.89 8.96
N ARG A 69 -1.10 33.74 8.80
CA ARG A 69 -0.66 33.21 7.51
C ARG A 69 -1.30 31.85 7.28
N ILE A 70 -2.12 31.79 6.23
CA ILE A 70 -2.76 30.55 5.79
C ILE A 70 -2.26 30.25 4.39
N VAL A 71 -1.69 29.06 4.23
CA VAL A 71 -1.32 28.51 2.92
C VAL A 71 -2.13 27.25 2.69
N ALA A 72 -2.91 27.24 1.62
CA ALA A 72 -3.81 26.14 1.27
C ALA A 72 -3.46 25.58 -0.11
N ALA A 73 -3.55 24.26 -0.22
CA ALA A 73 -3.47 23.56 -1.49
C ALA A 73 -4.87 23.43 -2.09
N VAL A 74 -4.99 23.83 -3.36
CA VAL A 74 -6.27 23.81 -4.07
C VAL A 74 -6.07 23.34 -5.51
N VAL A 75 -7.13 22.78 -6.08
CA VAL A 75 -7.19 22.44 -7.51
C VAL A 75 -8.19 23.36 -8.21
N LEU A 76 -7.80 23.87 -9.38
CA LEU A 76 -8.70 24.60 -10.26
C LEU A 76 -9.74 23.66 -10.87
N THR A 77 -11.01 24.03 -10.76
CA THR A 77 -12.10 23.25 -11.38
C THR A 77 -12.62 23.87 -12.67
N ASP A 78 -12.11 25.05 -13.06
CA ASP A 78 -12.46 25.72 -14.31
C ASP A 78 -11.36 25.52 -15.38
N PRO A 79 -11.68 24.94 -16.56
CA PRO A 79 -10.74 24.79 -17.66
C PRO A 79 -10.32 26.12 -18.33
N ALA A 80 -10.97 27.24 -18.03
CA ALA A 80 -10.73 28.55 -18.67
C ALA A 80 -9.74 29.45 -17.91
N VAL A 81 -8.69 28.89 -17.32
CA VAL A 81 -7.62 29.70 -16.72
C VAL A 81 -6.92 30.52 -17.81
N PRO A 82 -6.77 31.86 -17.67
CA PRO A 82 -6.06 32.64 -18.64
C PRO A 82 -4.58 32.23 -18.63
N LYS A 83 -4.11 31.66 -19.73
CA LYS A 83 -2.67 31.52 -20.03
C LYS A 83 -1.99 32.85 -19.74
N ALA A 84 -1.20 32.90 -18.66
CA ALA A 84 -0.17 33.86 -18.25
C ALA A 84 -0.40 35.39 -18.35
N THR A 85 -1.30 35.93 -19.17
CA THR A 85 -1.13 37.31 -19.67
C THR A 85 -2.02 38.37 -19.03
N LYS A 86 -2.97 38.03 -18.16
CA LYS A 86 -3.75 39.03 -17.39
C LYS A 86 -4.19 38.52 -16.02
N LEU A 87 -3.22 38.23 -15.15
CA LEU A 87 -3.48 38.13 -13.71
C LEU A 87 -3.19 39.52 -13.10
N GLY A 88 -4.16 40.08 -12.38
CA GLY A 88 -4.05 41.43 -11.79
C GLY A 88 -2.96 41.54 -10.72
N GLN A 89 -2.86 42.70 -10.04
CA GLN A 89 -1.79 42.97 -9.05
C GLN A 89 -1.74 41.98 -7.85
N ASP A 90 -2.81 41.21 -7.62
CA ASP A 90 -2.96 40.30 -6.46
C ASP A 90 -2.61 38.82 -6.73
N LEU A 91 -2.29 38.47 -7.99
CA LEU A 91 -2.00 37.10 -8.43
C LEU A 91 -0.61 37.01 -9.09
N ARG A 92 0.22 36.07 -8.63
CA ARG A 92 1.59 35.86 -9.14
C ARG A 92 1.82 34.38 -9.48
N ILE A 93 2.45 34.13 -10.61
CA ILE A 93 2.97 32.78 -10.94
C ILE A 93 4.39 32.69 -10.39
N LEU A 94 4.69 31.60 -9.68
CA LEU A 94 6.00 31.27 -9.15
C LEU A 94 6.45 29.92 -9.67
N SER A 95 7.74 29.78 -9.94
CA SER A 95 8.29 28.46 -10.25
C SER A 95 8.30 27.59 -8.98
N GLU A 96 8.44 26.27 -9.16
CA GLU A 96 8.59 25.36 -8.01
C GLU A 96 9.80 25.72 -7.15
N ALA A 97 10.89 26.22 -7.77
CA ALA A 97 12.07 26.70 -7.06
C ALA A 97 11.76 27.93 -6.18
N ASP A 98 11.02 28.91 -6.70
CA ASP A 98 10.65 30.13 -5.96
C ASP A 98 9.75 29.85 -4.73
N ILE A 99 8.97 28.77 -4.80
CA ILE A 99 8.11 28.31 -3.71
C ILE A 99 8.94 27.67 -2.59
N ARG A 100 9.92 26.83 -2.97
CA ARG A 100 10.82 26.14 -2.04
C ARG A 100 11.78 27.08 -1.31
N ASP A 101 12.19 28.18 -1.95
CA ASP A 101 13.22 29.08 -1.40
C ASP A 101 12.69 30.23 -0.52
N GLU A 102 11.51 30.80 -0.81
CA GLU A 102 11.09 32.07 -0.18
C GLU A 102 9.73 32.03 0.55
N HIS A 103 8.89 31.01 0.33
CA HIS A 103 7.46 31.14 0.61
C HIS A 103 6.81 30.02 1.43
N ILE A 104 7.45 28.86 1.61
CA ILE A 104 6.90 27.77 2.42
C ILE A 104 7.94 27.33 3.45
N THR A 105 7.56 27.31 4.73
CA THR A 105 8.46 26.89 5.81
C THR A 105 8.47 25.38 6.05
N ASP A 106 7.40 24.68 5.70
CA ASP A 106 7.27 23.21 5.80
C ASP A 106 7.20 22.58 4.41
N LEU A 107 8.38 22.31 3.84
CA LEU A 107 8.52 21.65 2.52
C LEU A 107 7.85 20.27 2.47
N ALA A 108 7.81 19.53 3.59
CA ALA A 108 7.21 18.20 3.61
C ALA A 108 5.68 18.26 3.46
N LEU A 109 5.03 19.29 4.01
CA LEU A 109 3.58 19.48 3.85
C LEU A 109 3.21 19.98 2.45
N TYR A 110 4.09 20.79 1.83
CA TYR A 110 3.94 21.18 0.43
C TYR A 110 4.09 19.99 -0.51
N ASP A 111 5.13 19.17 -0.30
CA ASP A 111 5.34 17.97 -1.10
C ASP A 111 4.14 17.02 -0.93
N ALA A 112 3.67 16.77 0.28
CA ALA A 112 2.46 15.97 0.53
C ALA A 112 1.21 16.54 -0.16
N ALA A 113 0.98 17.85 -0.09
CA ALA A 113 -0.17 18.48 -0.73
C ALA A 113 -0.11 18.44 -2.27
N ARG A 114 1.09 18.64 -2.84
CA ARG A 114 1.34 18.50 -4.28
C ARG A 114 1.08 17.07 -4.73
N GLU A 115 1.58 16.11 -3.98
CA GLU A 115 1.35 14.68 -4.17
C GLU A 115 -0.15 14.32 -4.16
N TRP A 116 -0.93 14.91 -3.25
CA TRP A 116 -2.40 14.72 -3.20
C TRP A 116 -3.10 15.25 -4.44
N CYS A 117 -2.72 16.44 -4.90
CA CYS A 117 -3.35 17.06 -6.07
C CYS A 117 -3.12 16.22 -7.31
N ILE A 118 -1.90 15.72 -7.47
CA ILE A 118 -1.54 14.85 -8.59
C ILE A 118 -2.33 13.54 -8.50
N THR A 119 -2.38 12.93 -7.31
CA THR A 119 -3.18 11.71 -7.05
C THR A 119 -4.65 11.90 -7.38
N GLU A 120 -5.22 13.02 -6.96
CA GLU A 120 -6.63 13.34 -7.18
C GLU A 120 -6.94 13.54 -8.66
N ILE A 121 -6.13 14.30 -9.41
CA ILE A 121 -6.32 14.51 -10.86
C ILE A 121 -6.15 13.20 -11.63
N GLU A 122 -5.10 12.44 -11.32
CA GLU A 122 -4.77 11.20 -12.02
C GLU A 122 -5.80 10.10 -11.73
N SER A 123 -6.27 9.98 -10.48
CA SER A 123 -7.25 8.96 -10.08
C SER A 123 -8.58 9.05 -10.82
N HIS A 124 -9.01 10.26 -11.22
CA HIS A 124 -10.28 10.47 -11.93
C HIS A 124 -10.29 9.80 -13.31
N THR A 125 -9.15 9.79 -14.00
CA THR A 125 -9.01 9.19 -15.34
C THR A 125 -8.34 7.81 -15.30
N LEU A 126 -7.78 7.42 -14.15
CA LEU A 126 -7.04 6.17 -13.99
C LEU A 126 -7.87 4.95 -14.37
N ASN A 127 -9.12 4.86 -13.91
CA ASN A 127 -10.00 3.74 -14.24
C ASN A 127 -10.28 3.61 -15.75
N GLU A 128 -10.43 4.74 -16.45
CA GLU A 128 -10.64 4.76 -17.90
C GLU A 128 -9.38 4.36 -18.65
N ARG A 129 -8.21 4.87 -18.23
CA ARG A 129 -6.90 4.51 -18.78
C ARG A 129 -6.61 3.03 -18.60
N ILE A 130 -6.85 2.48 -17.40
CA ILE A 130 -6.69 1.05 -17.11
C ILE A 130 -7.63 0.23 -17.99
N SER A 131 -8.90 0.61 -18.09
CA SER A 131 -9.87 -0.12 -18.91
C SER A 131 -9.47 -0.11 -20.39
N SER A 132 -9.09 1.05 -20.93
CA SER A 132 -8.59 1.19 -22.30
C SER A 132 -7.34 0.34 -22.55
N ALA A 133 -6.42 0.31 -21.59
CA ALA A 133 -5.21 -0.49 -21.67
C ALA A 133 -5.51 -2.00 -21.70
N VAL A 134 -6.42 -2.47 -20.84
CA VAL A 134 -6.86 -3.86 -20.84
C VAL A 134 -7.49 -4.23 -22.19
N GLU A 135 -8.38 -3.38 -22.71
CA GLU A 135 -9.08 -3.61 -23.98
C GLU A 135 -8.14 -3.70 -25.18
N SER A 136 -7.17 -2.79 -25.29
CA SER A 136 -6.20 -2.80 -26.39
C SER A 136 -5.30 -4.04 -26.34
N SER A 137 -4.87 -4.46 -25.14
CA SER A 137 -4.09 -5.69 -24.96
C SER A 137 -4.88 -6.95 -25.34
N ILE A 138 -6.16 -7.06 -24.98
CA ILE A 138 -6.99 -8.19 -25.40
C ILE A 138 -7.19 -8.18 -26.92
N ALA A 139 -7.48 -7.03 -27.53
CA ALA A 139 -7.60 -6.92 -28.97
C ALA A 139 -6.29 -7.32 -29.70
N TYR A 140 -5.14 -7.03 -29.11
CA TYR A 140 -3.85 -7.52 -29.61
C TYR A 140 -3.73 -9.04 -29.50
N LEU A 141 -4.04 -9.62 -28.33
CA LEU A 141 -3.98 -11.08 -28.12
C LEU A 141 -4.92 -11.85 -29.06
N SER A 142 -6.14 -11.33 -29.28
CA SER A 142 -7.11 -11.94 -30.19
C SER A 142 -6.59 -12.01 -31.62
N ARG A 143 -5.88 -10.97 -32.08
CA ARG A 143 -5.31 -10.92 -33.44
C ARG A 143 -4.08 -11.81 -33.63
N ASN A 144 -3.38 -12.14 -32.53
CA ASN A 144 -2.13 -12.90 -32.56
C ASN A 144 -2.26 -14.30 -31.96
N LEU A 145 -3.48 -14.85 -31.94
CA LEU A 145 -3.68 -16.26 -31.66
C LEU A 145 -3.10 -17.10 -32.79
N SER A 146 -2.21 -18.00 -32.44
CA SER A 146 -1.55 -18.93 -33.36
C SER A 146 -2.31 -20.25 -33.47
N HIS A 147 -2.21 -20.88 -34.64
CA HIS A 147 -2.72 -22.22 -34.90
C HIS A 147 -1.69 -23.03 -35.69
N GLU A 148 -1.23 -24.15 -35.13
CA GLU A 148 -0.30 -25.06 -35.79
C GLU A 148 -1.05 -26.08 -36.66
N ARG A 149 -0.86 -26.00 -37.98
CA ARG A 149 -1.48 -26.96 -38.90
C ARG A 149 -0.77 -28.31 -38.82
N PRO A 150 -1.48 -29.42 -39.13
CA PRO A 150 -0.88 -30.75 -39.17
C PRO A 150 0.38 -30.86 -40.03
N ASP A 151 0.45 -30.11 -41.13
CA ASP A 151 1.55 -30.16 -42.09
C ASP A 151 2.76 -29.29 -41.69
N ASP A 152 2.57 -28.35 -40.76
CA ASP A 152 3.59 -27.39 -40.32
C ASP A 152 4.40 -27.91 -39.11
N ALA A 153 3.96 -28.99 -38.47
CA ALA A 153 4.60 -29.53 -37.27
C ALA A 153 5.92 -30.26 -37.64
N PRO A 154 7.08 -29.86 -37.07
CA PRO A 154 8.32 -30.56 -37.32
C PRO A 154 8.23 -32.03 -36.88
N LEU A 155 8.82 -32.94 -37.67
CA LEU A 155 9.04 -34.35 -37.32
C LEU A 155 10.01 -34.44 -36.13
N GLU A 156 9.55 -34.10 -34.92
CA GLU A 156 10.30 -34.35 -33.69
C GLU A 156 10.19 -35.82 -33.29
N ARG A 157 11.23 -36.34 -32.63
CA ARG A 157 11.39 -37.75 -32.23
C ARG A 157 10.16 -38.26 -31.50
N GLU A 158 9.84 -39.54 -31.75
CA GLU A 158 8.80 -40.38 -31.12
C GLU A 158 8.42 -39.93 -29.70
N THR A 159 7.59 -38.90 -29.61
CA THR A 159 6.85 -38.55 -28.40
C THR A 159 5.43 -39.03 -28.65
N SER A 160 4.85 -39.68 -27.66
CA SER A 160 3.64 -40.51 -27.77
C SER A 160 2.35 -39.76 -28.12
N ILE A 161 2.40 -38.44 -28.39
CA ILE A 161 1.23 -37.60 -28.66
C ILE A 161 1.49 -36.71 -29.90
N PRO A 162 0.72 -36.85 -30.99
CA PRO A 162 0.84 -35.95 -32.13
C PRO A 162 0.41 -34.52 -31.77
N TYR A 163 1.25 -33.53 -32.08
CA TYR A 163 1.07 -32.11 -31.75
C TYR A 163 0.37 -31.28 -32.85
N ASN A 164 -0.36 -31.94 -33.75
CA ASN A 164 -1.10 -31.25 -34.81
C ASN A 164 -2.37 -30.54 -34.27
N GLY A 165 -2.78 -29.46 -34.95
CA GLY A 165 -4.04 -28.76 -34.66
C GLY A 165 -4.06 -28.02 -33.32
N LEU A 166 -2.91 -27.54 -32.85
CA LEU A 166 -2.82 -26.78 -31.59
C LEU A 166 -3.19 -25.32 -31.80
N TRP A 167 -3.88 -24.76 -30.81
CA TRP A 167 -4.24 -23.34 -30.72
C TRP A 167 -3.60 -22.73 -29.48
N GLY A 168 -3.11 -21.51 -29.59
CA GLY A 168 -2.52 -20.82 -28.44
C GLY A 168 -1.66 -19.65 -28.87
N TRP A 169 -0.63 -19.35 -28.09
CA TRP A 169 0.25 -18.21 -28.35
C TRP A 169 1.72 -18.62 -28.28
N SER A 170 2.53 -17.92 -29.07
CA SER A 170 3.99 -17.95 -28.90
C SER A 170 4.41 -17.03 -27.75
N MET A 171 5.59 -17.29 -27.18
CA MET A 171 6.24 -16.34 -26.27
C MET A 171 6.52 -15.01 -26.98
N LEU A 172 6.97 -15.10 -28.21
CA LEU A 172 7.31 -13.97 -29.06
C LEU A 172 6.15 -13.83 -30.03
N MET A 173 5.37 -12.76 -29.85
CA MET A 173 4.05 -12.62 -30.50
C MET A 173 4.13 -12.43 -32.02
N ASP A 174 5.34 -12.38 -32.59
CA ASP A 174 5.64 -12.35 -34.02
C ASP A 174 5.79 -13.76 -34.64
N GLN A 175 5.75 -14.81 -33.83
CA GLN A 175 5.89 -16.21 -34.25
C GLN A 175 4.54 -16.96 -34.22
N THR A 176 4.46 -18.03 -35.02
CA THR A 176 3.26 -18.87 -35.14
C THR A 176 3.33 -20.16 -34.31
N ASP A 177 4.46 -20.43 -33.66
CA ASP A 177 4.64 -21.63 -32.86
C ASP A 177 3.84 -21.56 -31.55
N VAL A 178 3.10 -22.61 -31.23
CA VAL A 178 2.28 -22.66 -30.01
C VAL A 178 3.14 -23.12 -28.84
N GLY A 179 3.36 -22.23 -27.88
CA GLY A 179 4.06 -22.48 -26.63
C GLY A 179 3.12 -22.84 -25.48
N VAL A 180 3.50 -23.80 -24.64
CA VAL A 180 2.68 -24.24 -23.49
C VAL A 180 2.54 -23.11 -22.44
N LEU A 181 3.65 -22.66 -21.87
CA LEU A 181 3.68 -21.59 -20.87
C LEU A 181 3.03 -20.31 -21.40
N SER A 182 3.37 -19.92 -22.62
CA SER A 182 2.78 -18.77 -23.31
C SER A 182 1.26 -18.92 -23.43
N THR A 183 0.78 -20.11 -23.81
CA THR A 183 -0.66 -20.33 -23.93
C THR A 183 -1.39 -20.20 -22.60
N ALA A 184 -0.81 -20.70 -21.51
CA ALA A 184 -1.33 -20.49 -20.16
C ALA A 184 -1.37 -18.99 -19.77
N GLN A 185 -0.31 -18.24 -20.07
CA GLN A 185 -0.27 -16.78 -19.84
C GLN A 185 -1.31 -16.02 -20.69
N GLY A 186 -1.54 -16.44 -21.94
CA GLY A 186 -2.58 -15.89 -22.80
C GLY A 186 -3.98 -16.12 -22.23
N ILE A 187 -4.27 -17.34 -21.76
CA ILE A 187 -5.55 -17.65 -21.10
C ILE A 187 -5.72 -16.78 -19.84
N LEU A 188 -4.69 -16.69 -19.00
CA LEU A 188 -4.70 -15.84 -17.81
C LEU A 188 -4.94 -14.37 -18.15
N ALA A 189 -4.30 -13.84 -19.19
CA ALA A 189 -4.50 -12.48 -19.66
C ALA A 189 -5.98 -12.20 -20.02
N TYR A 190 -6.65 -13.10 -20.73
CA TYR A 190 -8.10 -12.98 -20.99
C TYR A 190 -8.93 -12.99 -19.71
N ARG A 191 -8.58 -13.87 -18.75
CA ARG A 191 -9.28 -13.94 -17.47
C ARG A 191 -9.07 -12.69 -16.63
N HIS A 192 -7.87 -12.11 -16.64
CA HIS A 192 -7.55 -10.86 -15.95
C HIS A 192 -8.31 -9.66 -16.55
N ALA A 193 -8.75 -9.76 -17.80
CA ALA A 193 -9.60 -8.77 -18.44
C ALA A 193 -11.10 -8.95 -18.15
N ASP A 194 -11.50 -9.84 -17.22
CA ASP A 194 -12.90 -10.22 -16.96
C ASP A 194 -13.64 -10.71 -18.22
N ARG A 195 -12.92 -11.23 -19.23
CA ARG A 195 -13.55 -11.73 -20.47
C ARG A 195 -14.12 -13.13 -20.24
N GLN A 196 -15.36 -13.30 -20.70
CA GLN A 196 -16.00 -14.61 -20.73
C GLN A 196 -15.23 -15.53 -21.69
N PRO A 197 -15.19 -16.85 -21.40
CA PRO A 197 -14.60 -17.83 -22.31
C PRO A 197 -15.22 -17.67 -23.71
N SER A 198 -14.41 -17.29 -24.70
CA SER A 198 -14.78 -17.40 -26.11
C SER A 198 -14.36 -18.77 -26.63
N ASP A 199 -14.88 -19.18 -27.79
CA ASP A 199 -14.45 -20.40 -28.49
C ASP A 199 -12.92 -20.45 -28.65
N THR A 200 -12.30 -19.28 -28.80
CA THR A 200 -10.85 -19.07 -28.85
C THR A 200 -10.11 -19.56 -27.61
N ILE A 201 -10.63 -19.25 -26.42
CA ILE A 201 -10.05 -19.71 -25.14
C ILE A 201 -10.28 -21.21 -25.00
N GLY A 202 -11.44 -21.72 -25.45
CA GLY A 202 -11.75 -23.14 -25.48
C GLY A 202 -10.68 -23.96 -26.21
N SER A 203 -10.36 -23.60 -27.46
CA SER A 203 -9.34 -24.30 -28.25
C SER A 203 -7.93 -24.22 -27.63
N ALA A 204 -7.59 -23.09 -26.99
CA ALA A 204 -6.32 -22.93 -26.29
C ALA A 204 -6.24 -23.82 -25.03
N VAL A 205 -7.35 -23.95 -24.29
CA VAL A 205 -7.46 -24.83 -23.12
C VAL A 205 -7.34 -26.30 -23.55
N GLU A 206 -8.04 -26.73 -24.59
CA GLU A 206 -7.92 -28.09 -25.15
C GLU A 206 -6.49 -28.39 -25.59
N SER A 207 -5.79 -27.40 -26.15
CA SER A 207 -4.39 -27.53 -26.52
C SER A 207 -3.48 -27.72 -25.30
N LEU A 208 -3.72 -27.01 -24.19
CA LEU A 208 -3.00 -27.25 -22.93
C LEU A 208 -3.27 -28.65 -22.38
N GLU A 209 -4.52 -29.09 -22.35
CA GLU A 209 -4.92 -30.41 -21.85
C GLU A 209 -4.23 -31.53 -22.65
N ARG A 210 -4.16 -31.40 -23.98
CA ARG A 210 -3.44 -32.35 -24.86
C ARG A 210 -1.92 -32.33 -24.68
N LEU A 211 -1.36 -31.21 -24.25
CA LEU A 211 0.08 -31.01 -24.07
C LEU A 211 0.57 -31.40 -22.67
N GLN A 212 -0.31 -31.89 -21.79
CA GLN A 212 0.08 -32.44 -20.50
C GLN A 212 0.89 -33.72 -20.71
N ASN A 213 2.04 -33.82 -20.03
CA ASN A 213 2.87 -35.01 -20.06
C ASN A 213 2.18 -36.16 -19.29
N THR A 214 2.62 -37.39 -19.53
CA THR A 214 2.08 -38.58 -18.86
C THR A 214 2.35 -38.60 -17.36
N ASP A 215 3.38 -37.89 -16.89
CA ASP A 215 3.69 -37.68 -15.47
C ASP A 215 2.77 -36.64 -14.80
N GLY A 216 1.92 -35.93 -15.57
CA GLY A 216 0.99 -34.91 -15.07
C GLY A 216 1.53 -33.49 -15.12
N GLY A 217 2.82 -33.28 -15.36
CA GLY A 217 3.40 -31.95 -15.52
C GLY A 217 3.30 -31.41 -16.95
N TRP A 218 3.81 -30.19 -17.17
CA TRP A 218 3.94 -29.60 -18.49
C TRP A 218 5.38 -29.20 -18.79
N ARG A 219 5.82 -29.46 -20.01
CA ARG A 219 7.11 -29.02 -20.54
C ARG A 219 7.10 -27.56 -21.00
N VAL A 220 8.27 -27.07 -21.40
CA VAL A 220 8.43 -25.81 -22.16
C VAL A 220 8.83 -26.17 -23.58
N ARG A 221 7.95 -25.87 -24.54
CA ARG A 221 8.09 -26.40 -25.91
C ARG A 221 9.00 -25.58 -26.84
N ARG A 222 8.87 -24.24 -26.83
CA ARG A 222 9.45 -23.36 -27.87
C ARG A 222 10.40 -22.29 -27.34
N ALA A 223 10.40 -22.06 -26.03
CA ALA A 223 11.16 -21.00 -25.38
C ALA A 223 12.48 -21.48 -24.75
N LEU A 224 12.97 -22.64 -25.18
CA LEU A 224 14.24 -23.20 -24.71
C LEU A 224 15.38 -22.78 -25.63
N THR A 225 16.55 -22.53 -25.05
CA THR A 225 17.82 -22.46 -25.77
C THR A 225 18.50 -23.82 -25.69
N GLY A 226 19.16 -24.26 -26.78
CA GLY A 226 19.66 -25.62 -26.91
C GLY A 226 18.68 -26.53 -27.67
N ASN A 227 18.70 -27.84 -27.42
CA ASN A 227 17.76 -28.76 -28.05
C ASN A 227 16.39 -28.75 -27.32
N PRO A 228 15.30 -29.20 -27.95
CA PRO A 228 14.03 -29.43 -27.26
C PRO A 228 14.17 -30.40 -26.09
N SER A 229 13.30 -30.26 -25.08
CA SER A 229 13.18 -31.20 -23.97
C SER A 229 11.72 -31.50 -23.69
N ASP A 230 11.43 -32.76 -23.38
CA ASP A 230 10.09 -33.24 -23.03
C ASP A 230 9.83 -33.23 -21.53
N LYS A 231 10.82 -32.83 -20.73
CA LYS A 231 10.69 -32.82 -19.26
C LYS A 231 9.66 -31.80 -18.80
N SER A 232 8.88 -32.22 -17.82
CA SER A 232 7.98 -31.34 -17.07
C SER A 232 8.79 -30.31 -16.28
N VAL A 233 8.31 -29.06 -16.33
CA VAL A 233 8.93 -27.87 -15.72
C VAL A 233 7.94 -27.31 -14.71
N THR A 234 8.41 -27.03 -13.49
CA THR A 234 7.58 -26.57 -12.37
C THR A 234 6.84 -25.28 -12.73
N GLU A 235 7.53 -24.30 -13.30
CA GLU A 235 6.94 -23.02 -13.69
C GLU A 235 5.85 -23.21 -14.75
N SER A 236 6.13 -23.99 -15.80
CA SER A 236 5.15 -24.29 -16.86
C SER A 236 3.91 -24.99 -16.29
N THR A 237 4.14 -25.97 -15.40
CA THR A 237 3.08 -26.71 -14.71
C THR A 237 2.23 -25.79 -13.85
N CYS A 238 2.85 -24.93 -13.03
CA CYS A 238 2.14 -23.98 -12.18
C CYS A 238 1.31 -22.97 -12.98
N TYR A 239 1.84 -22.44 -14.09
CA TYR A 239 1.05 -21.54 -14.94
C TYR A 239 -0.13 -22.23 -15.61
N CYS A 240 0.03 -23.48 -16.07
CA CYS A 240 -1.07 -24.25 -16.64
C CYS A 240 -2.16 -24.51 -15.59
N VAL A 241 -1.78 -24.94 -14.38
CA VAL A 241 -2.74 -25.12 -13.28
C VAL A 241 -3.40 -23.79 -12.91
N TRP A 242 -2.64 -22.70 -12.80
CA TRP A 242 -3.20 -21.38 -12.50
C TRP A 242 -4.22 -20.95 -13.56
N ALA A 243 -3.91 -21.11 -14.85
CA ALA A 243 -4.83 -20.83 -15.95
C ALA A 243 -6.12 -21.66 -15.84
N LEU A 244 -6.00 -22.97 -15.62
CA LEU A 244 -7.15 -23.88 -15.49
C LEU A 244 -8.03 -23.54 -14.28
N LEU A 245 -7.43 -23.24 -13.13
CA LEU A 245 -8.18 -22.79 -11.95
C LEU A 245 -8.89 -21.45 -12.19
N GLU A 246 -8.27 -20.51 -12.93
CA GLU A 246 -8.87 -19.20 -13.23
C GLU A 246 -10.03 -19.22 -14.23
N ILE A 247 -10.03 -20.18 -15.16
CA ILE A 247 -11.19 -20.41 -16.02
C ILE A 247 -12.32 -21.16 -15.30
N GLY A 248 -12.13 -21.52 -14.02
CA GLY A 248 -13.14 -22.13 -13.17
C GLY A 248 -13.11 -23.67 -13.14
N ARG A 249 -12.04 -24.32 -13.60
CA ARG A 249 -11.87 -25.76 -13.36
C ARG A 249 -11.65 -25.99 -11.85
N PRO A 250 -12.36 -26.94 -11.21
CA PRO A 250 -12.10 -27.28 -9.82
C PRO A 250 -10.75 -28.00 -9.68
N HIS A 251 -10.15 -27.98 -8.49
CA HIS A 251 -8.91 -28.70 -8.22
C HIS A 251 -9.04 -30.22 -8.36
N THR A 252 -10.27 -30.74 -8.31
CA THR A 252 -10.60 -32.16 -8.55
C THR A 252 -10.70 -32.53 -10.03
N ASP A 253 -10.58 -31.57 -10.95
CA ASP A 253 -10.54 -31.86 -12.39
C ASP A 253 -9.35 -32.80 -12.68
N PRO A 254 -9.51 -33.87 -13.49
CA PRO A 254 -8.44 -34.85 -13.71
C PRO A 254 -7.12 -34.26 -14.24
N VAL A 255 -7.19 -33.21 -15.06
CA VAL A 255 -5.99 -32.56 -15.61
C VAL A 255 -5.28 -31.77 -14.51
N VAL A 256 -6.03 -31.01 -13.72
CA VAL A 256 -5.50 -30.24 -12.58
C VAL A 256 -4.96 -31.15 -11.49
N SER A 257 -5.71 -32.20 -11.12
CA SER A 257 -5.37 -33.13 -10.05
C SER A 257 -4.07 -33.89 -10.34
N LYS A 258 -3.84 -34.31 -11.59
CA LYS A 258 -2.56 -34.93 -11.99
C LYS A 258 -1.37 -33.97 -11.81
N ALA A 259 -1.54 -32.71 -12.20
CA ALA A 259 -0.49 -31.71 -12.07
C ALA A 259 -0.20 -31.33 -10.61
N VAL A 260 -1.25 -31.23 -9.78
CA VAL A 260 -1.10 -31.04 -8.33
C VAL A 260 -0.39 -32.22 -7.70
N THR A 261 -0.71 -33.44 -8.11
CA THR A 261 0.00 -34.66 -7.67
C THR A 261 1.47 -34.60 -8.05
N TRP A 262 1.76 -34.26 -9.31
CA TRP A 262 3.14 -34.07 -9.78
C TRP A 262 3.89 -33.03 -8.94
N LEU A 263 3.29 -31.87 -8.64
CA LEU A 263 3.93 -30.84 -7.80
C LEU A 263 4.27 -31.37 -6.40
N ARG A 264 3.36 -32.16 -5.79
CA ARG A 264 3.58 -32.73 -4.45
C ARG A 264 4.68 -33.79 -4.45
N GLU A 265 4.78 -34.60 -5.50
CA GLU A 265 5.82 -35.63 -5.62
C GLU A 265 7.23 -35.05 -5.87
N HIS A 266 7.32 -33.79 -6.34
CA HIS A 266 8.58 -33.13 -6.70
C HIS A 266 9.02 -32.03 -5.73
N VAL A 267 8.42 -31.95 -4.53
CA VAL A 267 8.97 -31.13 -3.44
C VAL A 267 10.35 -31.67 -3.04
N GLN A 268 11.31 -30.78 -2.83
CA GLN A 268 12.67 -31.14 -2.45
C GLN A 268 12.79 -31.40 -0.95
N GLN A 269 13.90 -32.01 -0.53
CA GLN A 269 14.14 -32.31 0.89
C GLN A 269 14.20 -31.07 1.79
N ASP A 270 14.58 -29.91 1.22
CA ASP A 270 14.57 -28.64 1.94
C ASP A 270 13.18 -27.99 2.00
N GLY A 271 12.18 -28.55 1.31
CA GLY A 271 10.81 -28.06 1.23
C GLY A 271 10.54 -27.09 0.08
N GLY A 272 11.55 -26.76 -0.73
CA GLY A 272 11.39 -25.95 -1.92
C GLY A 272 11.14 -26.77 -3.20
N TRP A 273 11.06 -26.08 -4.34
CA TRP A 273 10.96 -26.69 -5.67
C TRP A 273 12.12 -26.25 -6.55
N ALA A 274 12.65 -27.21 -7.31
CA ALA A 274 13.48 -26.94 -8.46
C ALA A 274 12.62 -26.61 -9.68
N SER A 275 13.22 -26.03 -10.73
CA SER A 275 12.50 -25.78 -11.99
C SER A 275 12.18 -27.06 -12.77
N THR A 276 12.91 -28.15 -12.53
CA THR A 276 12.69 -29.43 -13.23
C THR A 276 12.61 -30.60 -12.27
N ALA A 277 11.94 -31.67 -12.70
CA ALA A 277 11.76 -32.90 -11.92
C ALA A 277 13.09 -33.52 -11.44
N ASP A 278 14.14 -33.40 -12.25
CA ASP A 278 15.49 -33.90 -11.96
C ASP A 278 16.43 -32.83 -11.37
N GLY A 279 15.88 -31.65 -11.08
CA GLY A 279 16.59 -30.57 -10.40
C GLY A 279 16.94 -30.98 -8.97
N THR A 280 18.10 -30.51 -8.50
CA THR A 280 18.64 -30.85 -7.17
C THR A 280 18.71 -29.65 -6.23
N GLU A 281 18.35 -28.46 -6.73
CA GLU A 281 18.41 -27.21 -5.98
C GLU A 281 17.05 -26.51 -6.08
N SER A 282 16.52 -26.12 -4.92
CA SER A 282 15.30 -25.32 -4.83
C SER A 282 15.57 -23.86 -5.20
N HIS A 283 14.69 -23.28 -6.01
CA HIS A 283 14.78 -21.89 -6.43
C HIS A 283 13.55 -21.10 -5.99
N LEU A 284 13.72 -19.79 -5.80
CA LEU A 284 12.66 -18.95 -5.24
C LEU A 284 11.41 -18.95 -6.14
N TYR A 285 11.59 -18.71 -7.44
CA TYR A 285 10.48 -18.55 -8.37
C TYR A 285 9.61 -19.81 -8.52
N PRO A 286 10.14 -21.01 -8.83
CA PRO A 286 9.34 -22.24 -8.87
C PRO A 286 8.69 -22.56 -7.51
N THR A 287 9.39 -22.33 -6.39
CA THR A 287 8.83 -22.55 -5.05
C THR A 287 7.64 -21.63 -4.78
N ALA A 288 7.78 -20.33 -5.06
CA ALA A 288 6.70 -19.36 -4.91
C ALA A 288 5.48 -19.75 -5.76
N LEU A 289 5.69 -20.09 -7.04
CA LEU A 289 4.60 -20.53 -7.90
C LEU A 289 3.91 -21.82 -7.42
N ALA A 290 4.69 -22.82 -6.96
CA ALA A 290 4.15 -24.05 -6.41
C ALA A 290 3.29 -23.78 -5.17
N VAL A 291 3.80 -22.99 -4.21
CA VAL A 291 3.04 -22.56 -3.02
C VAL A 291 1.76 -21.85 -3.41
N ARG A 292 1.83 -20.88 -4.33
CA ARG A 292 0.67 -20.09 -4.76
C ARG A 292 -0.43 -20.95 -5.39
N VAL A 293 -0.06 -21.95 -6.18
CA VAL A 293 -1.01 -22.85 -6.84
C VAL A 293 -1.59 -23.87 -5.85
N LEU A 294 -0.73 -24.51 -5.05
CA LEU A 294 -1.14 -25.48 -4.04
C LEU A 294 -2.07 -24.86 -2.99
N ALA A 295 -1.84 -23.60 -2.62
CA ALA A 295 -2.72 -22.83 -1.73
C ALA A 295 -4.17 -22.69 -2.22
N ARG A 296 -4.41 -22.76 -3.53
CA ARG A 296 -5.74 -22.73 -4.13
C ARG A 296 -6.39 -24.11 -4.25
N CYS A 297 -5.67 -25.14 -3.84
CA CYS A 297 -6.11 -26.53 -3.86
C CYS A 297 -6.33 -26.99 -2.41
N GLU A 298 -6.08 -28.26 -2.12
CA GLU A 298 -6.21 -28.82 -0.77
C GLU A 298 -4.97 -28.55 0.07
N HIS A 299 -5.17 -28.34 1.38
CA HIS A 299 -4.07 -28.19 2.31
C HIS A 299 -3.24 -29.49 2.34
N SER A 300 -1.93 -29.36 2.19
CA SER A 300 -1.02 -30.50 2.09
C SER A 300 0.27 -30.25 2.87
N GLU A 301 0.98 -31.32 3.22
CA GLU A 301 2.27 -31.21 3.91
C GLU A 301 3.28 -30.46 3.05
N GLU A 302 3.26 -30.68 1.74
CA GLU A 302 4.16 -30.03 0.79
C GLU A 302 3.90 -28.52 0.73
N LEU A 303 2.64 -28.08 0.76
CA LEU A 303 2.32 -26.64 0.90
C LEU A 303 2.93 -26.05 2.18
N ALA A 304 2.84 -26.76 3.31
CA ALA A 304 3.43 -26.31 4.58
C ALA A 304 4.96 -26.25 4.52
N GLN A 305 5.61 -27.20 3.85
CA GLN A 305 7.05 -27.21 3.60
C GLN A 305 7.48 -26.02 2.74
N GLY A 306 6.75 -25.73 1.65
CA GLY A 306 7.01 -24.57 0.80
C GLY A 306 6.84 -23.23 1.52
N LEU A 307 5.82 -23.11 2.38
CA LEU A 307 5.62 -21.95 3.25
C LEU A 307 6.80 -21.75 4.20
N TRP A 308 7.27 -22.83 4.81
CA TRP A 308 8.43 -22.80 5.69
C TRP A 308 9.68 -22.36 4.91
N TRP A 309 9.92 -22.95 3.75
CA TRP A 309 11.08 -22.64 2.90
C TRP A 309 11.07 -21.17 2.46
N LEU A 310 9.92 -20.64 2.01
CA LEU A 310 9.82 -19.22 1.63
C LEU A 310 10.18 -18.31 2.81
N ARG A 311 9.69 -18.58 4.02
CA ARG A 311 10.06 -17.79 5.21
C ARG A 311 11.56 -17.81 5.49
N GLN A 312 12.24 -18.93 5.24
CA GLN A 312 13.70 -19.01 5.39
C GLN A 312 14.47 -18.30 4.27
N ALA A 313 13.85 -18.10 3.11
CA ALA A 313 14.46 -17.41 1.96
C ALA A 313 14.41 -15.87 2.08
N GLN A 314 13.72 -15.31 3.08
CA GLN A 314 13.73 -13.87 3.33
C GLN A 314 15.04 -13.48 4.05
N ASP A 315 15.71 -12.46 3.51
CA ASP A 315 16.84 -11.83 4.18
C ASP A 315 16.31 -10.96 5.34
N PRO A 316 16.74 -11.22 6.59
CA PRO A 316 16.17 -10.57 7.78
C PRO A 316 16.56 -9.09 7.90
N ASP A 317 17.63 -8.65 7.23
CA ASP A 317 18.11 -7.27 7.30
C ASP A 317 17.33 -6.37 6.35
N SER A 318 17.15 -6.81 5.11
CA SER A 318 16.52 -6.02 4.05
C SER A 318 15.04 -6.30 3.89
N GLY A 319 14.55 -7.49 4.25
CA GLY A 319 13.19 -7.95 3.96
C GLY A 319 12.99 -8.53 2.55
N ALA A 320 14.02 -8.46 1.70
CA ALA A 320 13.99 -9.01 0.35
C ALA A 320 14.13 -10.54 0.34
N PHE A 321 13.61 -11.19 -0.70
CA PHE A 321 13.71 -12.63 -0.85
C PHE A 321 14.81 -13.00 -1.84
N PHE A 322 15.72 -13.88 -1.41
CA PHE A 322 16.80 -14.40 -2.23
C PHE A 322 16.95 -15.90 -1.97
N ALA A 323 17.05 -16.70 -3.03
CA ALA A 323 17.37 -18.12 -2.88
C ALA A 323 18.13 -18.66 -4.11
N PRO A 324 19.09 -19.60 -3.92
CA PRO A 324 19.34 -20.36 -2.69
C PRO A 324 20.28 -19.71 -1.65
N LYS A 325 21.05 -18.65 -1.97
CA LYS A 325 21.85 -17.87 -1.00
C LYS A 325 21.99 -16.42 -1.43
N ARG A 326 22.08 -15.49 -0.46
CA ARG A 326 22.57 -14.12 -0.68
C ARG A 326 24.01 -14.21 -1.24
N PRO A 327 24.32 -13.63 -2.42
CA PRO A 327 25.68 -13.63 -2.96
C PRO A 327 26.67 -13.02 -1.96
N GLN A 328 27.82 -13.65 -1.78
CA GLN A 328 28.90 -13.08 -0.95
C GLN A 328 29.48 -11.87 -1.70
N GLY A 329 29.42 -10.67 -1.11
CA GLY A 329 29.77 -9.42 -1.77
C GLY A 329 28.62 -8.74 -2.52
N TRP A 330 27.40 -8.82 -1.95
CA TRP A 330 26.17 -8.20 -2.46
C TRP A 330 26.42 -6.80 -3.00
N ASP A 331 26.38 -6.70 -4.31
CA ASP A 331 26.25 -5.43 -5.03
C ASP A 331 24.79 -5.02 -4.96
N ALA A 332 24.53 -3.74 -4.76
CA ALA A 332 23.17 -3.18 -4.76
C ALA A 332 22.44 -3.46 -6.09
N ASP A 333 23.18 -3.87 -7.13
CA ASP A 333 22.68 -4.19 -8.46
C ASP A 333 21.99 -5.56 -8.59
N ASP A 334 22.19 -6.56 -7.71
CA ASP A 334 21.54 -7.90 -7.83
C ASP A 334 20.19 -8.00 -7.09
N ARG A 335 19.48 -6.87 -6.94
CA ARG A 335 18.11 -6.84 -6.37
C ARG A 335 17.13 -7.55 -7.30
N ARG A 336 16.34 -8.47 -6.75
CA ARG A 336 15.33 -9.26 -7.49
C ARG A 336 13.93 -8.91 -7.01
N PHE A 337 13.43 -7.75 -7.42
CA PHE A 337 12.14 -7.24 -6.97
C PHE A 337 10.96 -8.16 -7.31
N ALA A 338 10.97 -8.75 -8.52
CA ALA A 338 9.95 -9.71 -8.93
C ALA A 338 9.91 -10.95 -8.01
N TYR A 339 11.06 -11.38 -7.51
CA TYR A 339 11.20 -12.53 -6.62
C TYR A 339 10.55 -12.25 -5.26
N THR A 340 10.87 -11.11 -4.65
CA THR A 340 10.19 -10.62 -3.44
C THR A 340 8.68 -10.50 -3.66
N ALA A 341 8.25 -9.92 -4.78
CA ALA A 341 6.83 -9.77 -5.10
C ALA A 341 6.12 -11.13 -5.25
N HIS A 342 6.73 -12.10 -5.95
CA HIS A 342 6.19 -13.46 -6.06
C HIS A 342 6.09 -14.15 -4.70
N ALA A 343 7.09 -13.99 -3.82
CA ALA A 343 7.04 -14.56 -2.48
C ALA A 343 5.88 -13.97 -1.67
N VAL A 344 5.71 -12.64 -1.66
CA VAL A 344 4.58 -11.94 -1.00
C VAL A 344 3.24 -12.46 -1.51
N LEU A 345 3.04 -12.48 -2.83
CA LEU A 345 1.80 -12.98 -3.45
C LEU A 345 1.50 -14.44 -3.08
N SER A 346 2.54 -15.26 -2.95
CA SER A 346 2.40 -16.69 -2.66
C SER A 346 2.08 -16.94 -1.18
N LEU A 347 2.74 -16.21 -0.28
CA LEU A 347 2.47 -16.25 1.17
C LEU A 347 1.04 -15.78 1.46
N LEU A 348 0.61 -14.67 0.87
CA LEU A 348 -0.76 -14.16 1.00
C LEU A 348 -1.79 -15.13 0.44
N ALA A 349 -1.55 -15.71 -0.74
CA ALA A 349 -2.43 -16.72 -1.33
C ALA A 349 -2.59 -17.96 -0.44
N ALA A 350 -1.55 -18.32 0.30
CA ALA A 350 -1.53 -19.42 1.28
C ALA A 350 -2.11 -19.04 2.66
N GLY A 351 -2.66 -17.82 2.81
CA GLY A 351 -3.35 -17.38 4.02
C GLY A 351 -2.45 -16.78 5.09
N VAL A 352 -1.20 -16.42 4.77
CA VAL A 352 -0.37 -15.60 5.67
C VAL A 352 -1.04 -14.21 5.78
N PRO A 353 -1.29 -13.70 7.00
CA PRO A 353 -1.94 -12.40 7.19
C PRO A 353 -1.13 -11.23 6.61
N GLU A 354 -1.83 -10.18 6.14
CA GLU A 354 -1.22 -8.94 5.62
C GLU A 354 -0.33 -8.23 6.67
N ASP A 355 -0.62 -8.39 7.97
CA ASP A 355 0.12 -7.79 9.08
C ASP A 355 1.28 -8.64 9.61
N ASP A 356 1.50 -9.84 9.06
CA ASP A 356 2.64 -10.70 9.40
C ASP A 356 3.96 -9.97 9.11
N ASP A 357 4.95 -10.13 10.01
CA ASP A 357 6.26 -9.50 9.90
C ASP A 357 6.94 -9.81 8.55
N VAL A 358 6.77 -11.03 8.03
CA VAL A 358 7.35 -11.44 6.75
C VAL A 358 6.82 -10.59 5.59
N ILE A 359 5.50 -10.29 5.60
CA ILE A 359 4.84 -9.50 4.57
C ILE A 359 5.22 -8.04 4.73
N ARG A 360 5.12 -7.49 5.95
CA ARG A 360 5.45 -6.08 6.22
C ARG A 360 6.89 -5.74 5.90
N SER A 361 7.83 -6.62 6.23
CA SER A 361 9.25 -6.43 5.92
C SER A 361 9.51 -6.42 4.41
N ALA A 362 8.89 -7.34 3.67
CA ALA A 362 9.01 -7.43 2.21
C ALA A 362 8.38 -6.24 1.48
N CYS A 363 7.19 -5.80 1.90
CA CYS A 363 6.55 -4.60 1.37
C CYS A 363 7.38 -3.34 1.70
N GLY A 364 7.93 -3.25 2.92
CA GLY A 364 8.86 -2.19 3.31
C GLY A 364 10.08 -2.10 2.40
N PHE A 365 10.69 -3.23 2.07
CA PHE A 365 11.77 -3.31 1.08
C PHE A 365 11.34 -2.77 -0.29
N LEU A 366 10.22 -3.27 -0.83
CA LEU A 366 9.73 -2.87 -2.15
C LEU A 366 9.43 -1.38 -2.23
N SER A 367 8.81 -0.81 -1.18
CA SER A 367 8.51 0.63 -1.10
C SER A 367 9.78 1.48 -0.97
N LEU A 368 10.76 1.04 -0.18
CA LEU A 368 12.02 1.76 0.01
C LEU A 368 12.85 1.84 -1.27
N GLU A 369 12.80 0.80 -2.09
CA GLU A 369 13.58 0.68 -3.32
C GLU A 369 12.85 1.20 -4.56
N PHE A 370 11.75 1.94 -4.39
CA PHE A 370 11.04 2.58 -5.49
C PHE A 370 11.90 3.68 -6.13
N ASP A 371 12.19 3.54 -7.43
CA ASP A 371 12.93 4.52 -8.22
C ASP A 371 12.00 5.37 -9.09
N GLU A 372 11.80 6.64 -8.70
CA GLU A 372 10.96 7.57 -9.46
C GLU A 372 11.59 8.02 -10.77
N ASP A 373 12.93 8.08 -10.86
CA ASP A 373 13.64 8.61 -12.02
C ASP A 373 14.06 7.52 -13.01
N GLY A 374 14.14 6.28 -12.54
CA GLY A 374 14.52 5.12 -13.35
C GLY A 374 13.52 4.80 -14.47
N PRO A 375 13.96 4.11 -15.55
CA PRO A 375 13.08 3.70 -16.64
C PRO A 375 11.93 2.84 -16.10
N GLU A 376 12.25 1.82 -15.31
CA GLU A 376 11.28 1.06 -14.52
C GLU A 376 11.49 1.41 -13.03
N PRO A 377 10.42 1.61 -12.24
CA PRO A 377 10.58 1.86 -10.80
C PRO A 377 11.26 0.72 -10.06
N TRP A 378 11.09 -0.50 -10.54
CA TRP A 378 11.85 -1.66 -10.12
C TRP A 378 12.42 -2.34 -11.37
N PRO A 379 13.75 -2.30 -11.55
CA PRO A 379 14.40 -2.92 -12.70
C PRO A 379 14.07 -4.41 -12.87
N SER A 380 13.62 -4.77 -14.06
CA SER A 380 13.41 -6.16 -14.46
C SER A 380 14.73 -6.93 -14.61
N ARG A 381 14.76 -8.19 -14.16
CA ARG A 381 15.94 -9.09 -14.26
C ARG A 381 15.58 -10.44 -14.89
N ALA A 382 16.54 -11.02 -15.59
CA ALA A 382 16.43 -12.35 -16.19
C ALA A 382 17.26 -13.39 -15.42
N THR A 383 16.79 -14.63 -15.38
CA THR A 383 17.52 -15.76 -14.77
C THR A 383 17.51 -16.95 -15.72
N THR A 384 18.70 -17.46 -16.02
CA THR A 384 18.83 -18.67 -16.84
C THR A 384 18.89 -19.89 -15.95
N THR A 385 17.97 -20.82 -16.18
CA THR A 385 17.92 -22.11 -15.49
C THR A 385 18.14 -23.25 -16.47
N ARG A 386 18.93 -24.24 -16.05
CA ARG A 386 19.12 -25.48 -16.80
C ARG A 386 17.85 -26.33 -16.70
N ILE A 387 17.25 -26.66 -17.83
CA ILE A 387 16.03 -27.49 -17.89
C ILE A 387 16.39 -28.96 -18.10
N ASP A 388 17.36 -29.24 -18.96
CA ASP A 388 17.72 -30.62 -19.23
C ASP A 388 19.21 -30.73 -19.56
N ARG A 389 19.92 -31.51 -18.74
CA ARG A 389 21.34 -31.77 -18.92
C ARG A 389 21.60 -32.64 -20.14
N ALA A 390 20.71 -33.58 -20.46
CA ALA A 390 20.90 -34.54 -21.54
C ALA A 390 20.83 -33.87 -22.93
N THR A 391 19.93 -32.92 -23.08
CA THR A 391 19.69 -32.17 -24.33
C THR A 391 20.41 -30.81 -24.34
N ALA A 392 21.11 -30.48 -23.26
CA ALA A 392 21.71 -29.18 -23.01
C ALA A 392 20.71 -28.01 -23.11
N SER A 393 19.44 -28.23 -22.74
CA SER A 393 18.38 -27.22 -22.79
C SER A 393 18.43 -26.27 -21.61
N ASN A 394 18.30 -24.97 -21.85
CA ASN A 394 18.13 -23.95 -20.81
C ASN A 394 16.89 -23.10 -21.08
N MET A 395 16.36 -22.51 -20.03
CA MET A 395 15.29 -21.52 -20.09
C MET A 395 15.74 -20.23 -19.43
N GLU A 396 15.49 -19.12 -20.10
CA GLU A 396 15.64 -17.79 -19.51
C GLU A 396 14.28 -17.30 -19.00
N PHE A 397 14.15 -17.16 -17.69
CA PHE A 397 12.99 -16.57 -17.05
C PHE A 397 13.18 -15.06 -16.93
N LYS A 398 12.34 -14.30 -17.62
CA LYS A 398 12.28 -12.84 -17.56
C LYS A 398 11.04 -12.43 -16.79
N HIS A 399 11.21 -11.54 -15.81
CA HIS A 399 10.09 -11.02 -15.03
C HIS A 399 9.94 -9.54 -15.27
N PHE A 400 8.75 -9.09 -15.66
CA PHE A 400 8.44 -7.67 -15.66
C PHE A 400 8.21 -7.25 -14.21
N ALA A 401 9.24 -6.75 -13.54
CA ALA A 401 9.22 -6.60 -12.08
C ALA A 401 8.14 -5.63 -11.60
N THR A 402 7.96 -4.50 -12.29
CA THR A 402 7.02 -3.45 -11.89
C THR A 402 5.57 -3.95 -11.72
N PRO A 403 4.95 -4.65 -12.69
CA PRO A 403 3.63 -5.23 -12.49
C PRO A 403 3.52 -6.19 -11.29
N TRP A 404 4.51 -7.06 -11.08
CA TRP A 404 4.49 -7.99 -9.95
C TRP A 404 4.57 -7.26 -8.61
N VAL A 405 5.41 -6.24 -8.50
CA VAL A 405 5.53 -5.42 -7.28
C VAL A 405 4.24 -4.67 -6.98
N ILE A 406 3.62 -4.05 -7.99
CA ILE A 406 2.30 -3.40 -7.83
C ILE A 406 1.28 -4.40 -7.30
N ALA A 407 1.18 -5.58 -7.92
CA ALA A 407 0.24 -6.61 -7.49
C ALA A 407 0.52 -7.07 -6.05
N ALA A 408 1.79 -7.26 -5.68
CA ALA A 408 2.19 -7.66 -4.33
C ALA A 408 1.80 -6.62 -3.28
N LEU A 409 2.13 -5.33 -3.50
CA LEU A 409 1.79 -4.24 -2.59
C LEU A 409 0.26 -4.13 -2.42
N ILE A 410 -0.49 -4.19 -3.52
CA ILE A 410 -1.95 -4.08 -3.45
C ILE A 410 -2.58 -5.27 -2.73
N THR A 411 -2.10 -6.48 -3.01
CA THR A 411 -2.59 -7.70 -2.33
C THR A 411 -2.21 -7.70 -0.85
N ALA A 412 -1.07 -7.09 -0.48
CA ALA A 412 -0.64 -6.91 0.90
C ALA A 412 -1.36 -5.77 1.64
N GLY A 413 -2.37 -5.17 1.01
CA GLY A 413 -3.23 -4.19 1.65
C GLY A 413 -2.88 -2.73 1.40
N HIS A 414 -1.86 -2.42 0.60
CA HIS A 414 -1.68 -1.06 0.07
C HIS A 414 -2.79 -0.76 -0.95
N GLY A 415 -3.20 0.50 -1.11
CA GLY A 415 -4.15 0.88 -2.17
C GLY A 415 -3.52 1.83 -3.18
N VAL A 416 -4.31 2.26 -4.17
CA VAL A 416 -3.94 3.31 -5.14
C VAL A 416 -3.73 4.69 -4.52
N ASP A 417 -3.97 4.75 -3.22
CA ASP A 417 -3.90 5.89 -2.33
C ASP A 417 -2.48 5.97 -1.70
N ASP A 418 -1.71 4.88 -1.76
CA ASP A 418 -0.26 4.85 -1.57
C ASP A 418 0.44 5.46 -2.80
N MET A 419 1.27 6.47 -2.57
CA MET A 419 2.00 7.20 -3.60
C MET A 419 2.96 6.34 -4.41
N VAL A 420 3.65 5.39 -3.77
CA VAL A 420 4.53 4.45 -4.45
C VAL A 420 3.73 3.61 -5.43
N VAL A 421 2.57 3.10 -4.99
CA VAL A 421 1.67 2.30 -5.82
C VAL A 421 1.12 3.14 -6.97
N LEU A 422 0.59 4.33 -6.71
CA LEU A 422 0.05 5.20 -7.74
C LEU A 422 1.08 5.52 -8.82
N ARG A 423 2.27 5.99 -8.44
CA ARG A 423 3.33 6.34 -9.39
C ARG A 423 3.84 5.15 -10.15
N ALA A 424 3.94 3.99 -9.50
CA ALA A 424 4.27 2.76 -10.19
C ALA A 424 3.22 2.40 -11.25
N VAL A 425 1.93 2.51 -10.94
CA VAL A 425 0.83 2.25 -11.88
C VAL A 425 0.88 3.22 -13.05
N GLU A 426 1.13 4.50 -12.79
CA GLU A 426 1.28 5.50 -13.84
C GLU A 426 2.46 5.19 -14.77
N LYS A 427 3.63 4.90 -14.19
CA LYS A 427 4.84 4.55 -14.93
C LYS A 427 4.61 3.28 -15.74
N LEU A 428 3.91 2.28 -15.18
CA LEU A 428 3.50 1.08 -15.89
C LEU A 428 2.61 1.43 -17.10
N LEU A 429 1.52 2.17 -16.91
CA LEU A 429 0.60 2.55 -18.00
C LEU A 429 1.31 3.32 -19.12
N LYS A 430 2.30 4.17 -18.80
CA LYS A 430 3.13 4.88 -19.79
C LYS A 430 4.00 3.93 -20.64
N ARG A 431 4.18 2.67 -20.24
CA ARG A 431 4.91 1.65 -21.00
C ARG A 431 4.05 0.91 -22.02
N GLN A 432 2.73 1.11 -22.00
CA GLN A 432 1.87 0.50 -22.99
C GLN A 432 2.05 1.17 -24.36
N LEU A 433 2.19 0.36 -25.40
CA LEU A 433 2.19 0.80 -26.79
C LEU A 433 0.75 0.98 -27.29
N SER A 434 0.58 1.81 -28.32
CA SER A 434 -0.74 2.17 -28.86
C SER A 434 -1.53 0.99 -29.43
N ASP A 435 -0.87 -0.12 -29.74
CA ASP A 435 -1.48 -1.34 -30.26
C ASP A 435 -1.82 -2.39 -29.18
N GLY A 436 -1.62 -2.06 -27.90
CA GLY A 436 -1.96 -2.91 -26.75
C GLY A 436 -0.79 -3.73 -26.21
N ARG A 437 0.40 -3.61 -26.78
CA ARG A 437 1.62 -4.26 -26.29
C ARG A 437 2.24 -3.51 -25.11
N TRP A 438 3.17 -4.16 -24.42
CA TRP A 438 3.84 -3.58 -23.24
C TRP A 438 5.35 -3.59 -23.40
N ARG A 439 5.98 -2.45 -23.15
CA ARG A 439 7.45 -2.32 -23.13
C ARG A 439 7.99 -2.74 -21.76
N CYS A 440 9.00 -3.59 -21.78
CA CYS A 440 9.81 -3.99 -20.63
C CYS A 440 11.28 -3.91 -21.06
N GLU A 441 12.16 -3.44 -20.20
CA GLU A 441 13.59 -3.24 -20.53
C GLU A 441 14.32 -4.56 -20.87
N LEU A 442 13.78 -5.72 -20.45
CA LEU A 442 14.32 -7.04 -20.79
C LEU A 442 13.87 -7.57 -22.17
N ALA A 443 12.86 -6.94 -22.76
CA ALA A 443 12.43 -7.27 -24.12
C ALA A 443 13.28 -6.45 -25.11
N ASP A 444 13.77 -7.10 -26.16
CA ASP A 444 14.44 -6.37 -27.24
C ASP A 444 13.48 -5.29 -27.77
N ASN A 445 13.99 -4.07 -27.98
CA ASN A 445 13.20 -2.85 -28.19
C ASN A 445 12.13 -2.91 -29.31
N ASP A 446 12.14 -3.94 -30.16
CA ASP A 446 11.19 -4.15 -31.25
C ASP A 446 10.30 -5.41 -31.08
N ARG A 447 10.60 -6.30 -30.12
CA ARG A 447 9.94 -7.62 -30.01
C ARG A 447 8.97 -7.68 -28.85
N THR A 448 7.74 -7.99 -29.18
CA THR A 448 6.64 -8.16 -28.23
C THR A 448 6.74 -9.50 -27.52
N THR A 449 6.56 -9.49 -26.21
CA THR A 449 6.52 -10.71 -25.41
C THR A 449 5.19 -10.88 -24.70
N LEU A 450 4.71 -12.12 -24.67
CA LEU A 450 3.44 -12.44 -24.02
C LEU A 450 3.51 -12.30 -22.50
N TRP A 451 4.65 -12.65 -21.90
CA TRP A 451 4.85 -12.56 -20.45
C TRP A 451 4.71 -11.12 -19.95
N ALA A 452 5.30 -10.12 -20.64
CA ALA A 452 5.17 -8.72 -20.23
C ALA A 452 3.72 -8.22 -20.29
N LEU A 453 2.97 -8.65 -21.32
CA LEU A 453 1.56 -8.33 -21.46
C LEU A 453 0.73 -8.97 -20.35
N HIS A 454 0.95 -10.27 -20.08
CA HIS A 454 0.29 -10.98 -19.00
C HIS A 454 0.54 -10.32 -17.63
N ASP A 455 1.81 -10.02 -17.32
CA ASP A 455 2.21 -9.46 -16.04
C ASP A 455 1.55 -8.10 -15.81
N ALA A 456 1.53 -7.24 -16.83
CA ALA A 456 0.83 -5.95 -16.79
C ALA A 456 -0.68 -6.12 -16.55
N LEU A 457 -1.34 -7.01 -17.27
CA LEU A 457 -2.78 -7.26 -17.08
C LEU A 457 -3.10 -7.86 -15.71
N PHE A 458 -2.22 -8.69 -15.15
CA PHE A 458 -2.37 -9.21 -13.80
C PHE A 458 -2.33 -8.07 -12.76
N ALA A 459 -1.38 -7.13 -12.88
CA ALA A 459 -1.33 -5.96 -12.01
C ALA A 459 -2.59 -5.09 -12.15
N LEU A 460 -3.01 -4.80 -13.40
CA LEU A 460 -4.20 -3.99 -13.67
C LEU A 460 -5.49 -4.60 -13.12
N ARG A 461 -5.64 -5.92 -13.23
CA ARG A 461 -6.75 -6.65 -12.59
C ARG A 461 -6.72 -6.49 -11.08
N THR A 462 -5.56 -6.70 -10.47
CA THR A 462 -5.38 -6.61 -9.01
C THR A 462 -5.77 -5.22 -8.49
N ILE A 463 -5.39 -4.16 -9.20
CA ILE A 463 -5.83 -2.79 -8.92
C ILE A 463 -7.36 -2.67 -8.98
N ARG A 464 -7.99 -3.13 -10.07
CA ARG A 464 -9.45 -3.01 -10.26
C ARG A 464 -10.24 -3.75 -9.18
N GLU A 465 -9.79 -4.93 -8.77
CA GLU A 465 -10.42 -5.71 -7.71
C GLU A 465 -10.27 -5.03 -6.33
N SER A 466 -9.10 -4.45 -6.06
CA SER A 466 -8.87 -3.65 -4.84
C SER A 466 -9.75 -2.39 -4.80
N THR A 467 -9.85 -1.64 -5.89
CA THR A 467 -10.72 -0.45 -5.96
C THR A 467 -12.21 -0.79 -5.88
N ARG A 468 -12.65 -1.94 -6.41
CA ARG A 468 -14.04 -2.42 -6.27
C ARG A 468 -14.40 -2.76 -4.82
N SER A 469 -13.46 -3.34 -4.07
CA SER A 469 -13.66 -3.67 -2.65
C SER A 469 -13.44 -2.47 -1.71
N ARG A 470 -12.63 -1.51 -2.13
CA ARG A 470 -12.31 -0.26 -1.42
C ARG A 470 -12.83 0.94 -2.20
N LEU A 471 -14.15 1.15 -2.17
CA LEU A 471 -14.76 2.40 -2.64
C LEU A 471 -14.04 3.62 -2.02
N PRO A 472 -13.83 4.70 -2.79
CA PRO A 472 -12.71 5.62 -2.60
C PRO A 472 -12.85 6.52 -1.37
N MET A 473 -11.81 6.52 -0.52
CA MET A 473 -11.32 7.61 0.36
C MET A 473 -10.52 7.01 1.55
N ILE A 474 -9.46 6.24 1.31
CA ILE A 474 -8.64 5.67 2.41
C ILE A 474 -7.27 6.37 2.57
N ALA A 475 -6.62 6.90 1.52
CA ALA A 475 -5.38 7.70 1.72
C ALA A 475 -5.67 8.95 2.53
N LEU A 476 -6.87 9.48 2.30
CA LEU A 476 -7.34 10.67 2.97
C LEU A 476 -7.60 10.43 4.46
N SER A 477 -7.58 9.21 4.99
CA SER A 477 -7.89 8.98 6.42
C SER A 477 -6.70 9.26 7.34
N ARG A 478 -5.58 8.56 7.15
CA ARG A 478 -4.39 8.67 8.01
C ARG A 478 -3.78 10.08 7.99
N GLN A 479 -3.73 10.71 6.82
CA GLN A 479 -3.18 12.06 6.69
C GLN A 479 -4.17 13.17 7.11
N ARG A 480 -5.50 13.00 6.93
CA ARG A 480 -6.48 13.92 7.54
C ARG A 480 -6.47 13.85 9.05
N ASP A 481 -6.12 12.71 9.64
CA ASP A 481 -5.97 12.59 11.09
C ASP A 481 -4.76 13.40 11.59
N ASP A 482 -3.64 13.36 10.88
CA ASP A 482 -2.47 14.20 11.18
C ASP A 482 -2.74 15.70 10.92
N GLU A 483 -3.42 16.03 9.82
CA GLU A 483 -3.87 17.39 9.52
C GLU A 483 -4.83 17.91 10.60
N ARG A 484 -5.85 17.13 10.98
CA ARG A 484 -6.79 17.45 12.07
C ARG A 484 -6.06 17.67 13.38
N LYS A 485 -5.08 16.82 13.70
CA LYS A 485 -4.29 16.94 14.93
C LYS A 485 -3.53 18.26 14.96
N ARG A 486 -2.86 18.64 13.87
CA ARG A 486 -2.10 19.90 13.77
C ARG A 486 -3.00 21.13 13.77
N ILE A 487 -4.13 21.13 13.05
CA ILE A 487 -5.14 22.21 13.11
C ILE A 487 -5.68 22.36 14.53
N SER A 488 -5.97 21.24 15.20
CA SER A 488 -6.42 21.24 16.59
C SER A 488 -5.35 21.81 17.53
N GLU A 489 -4.08 21.45 17.34
CA GLU A 489 -2.95 22.00 18.12
C GLU A 489 -2.77 23.50 17.90
N ALA A 490 -2.84 23.97 16.65
CA ALA A 490 -2.72 25.38 16.31
C ALA A 490 -3.89 26.21 16.86
N LEU A 491 -5.13 25.74 16.70
CA LEU A 491 -6.32 26.37 17.29
C LEU A 491 -6.25 26.41 18.82
N THR A 492 -5.70 25.36 19.45
CA THR A 492 -5.50 25.32 20.91
C THR A 492 -4.51 26.40 21.36
N ARG A 493 -3.41 26.60 20.62
CA ARG A 493 -2.44 27.67 20.91
C ARG A 493 -3.05 29.06 20.73
N LEU A 494 -3.90 29.24 19.70
CA LEU A 494 -4.60 30.48 19.40
C LEU A 494 -5.62 30.86 20.47
N LEU A 495 -6.42 29.89 20.92
CA LEU A 495 -7.34 30.05 22.05
C LEU A 495 -6.59 30.34 23.36
N ALA A 496 -5.40 29.75 23.56
CA ALA A 496 -4.54 30.04 24.70
C ALA A 496 -3.92 31.45 24.63
N ALA A 497 -3.59 31.96 23.44
CA ALA A 497 -3.04 33.29 23.22
C ALA A 497 -4.11 34.40 23.30
N THR A 498 -5.36 34.09 22.97
CA THR A 498 -6.51 35.00 23.06
C THR A 498 -7.27 34.90 24.38
N ALA A 499 -6.92 33.94 25.24
CA ALA A 499 -7.47 33.83 26.58
C ALA A 499 -7.06 35.06 27.42
N PRO A 500 -8.01 35.75 28.07
CA PRO A 500 -7.67 36.88 28.93
C PRO A 500 -6.71 36.42 30.03
N GLN A 501 -5.59 37.15 30.18
CA GLN A 501 -4.62 36.98 31.26
C GLN A 501 -5.38 36.83 32.60
N PRO A 502 -5.16 35.74 33.37
CA PRO A 502 -5.81 35.62 34.67
C PRO A 502 -5.34 36.79 35.53
N ALA A 503 -6.31 37.59 36.01
CA ALA A 503 -6.05 38.69 36.95
C ALA A 503 -5.15 38.19 38.10
N PRO A 504 -4.21 39.04 38.60
CA PRO A 504 -3.21 38.62 39.57
C PRO A 504 -3.87 37.89 40.75
N GLN A 505 -3.49 36.62 40.92
CA GLN A 505 -4.06 35.69 41.89
C GLN A 505 -3.63 36.04 43.33
N ASN A 506 -3.95 37.24 43.81
CA ASN A 506 -3.81 37.60 45.22
C ASN A 506 -4.76 36.79 46.12
N GLY A 507 -5.74 36.08 45.55
CA GLY A 507 -6.69 35.25 46.28
C GLY A 507 -6.20 33.84 46.66
N ILE A 508 -5.17 33.28 45.99
CA ILE A 508 -4.74 31.89 46.28
C ILE A 508 -3.87 31.82 47.54
N ALA A 509 -2.99 32.79 47.77
CA ALA A 509 -2.21 32.88 49.00
C ALA A 509 -3.12 33.10 50.22
N TRP A 510 -4.11 33.99 50.10
CA TRP A 510 -5.08 34.26 51.17
C TRP A 510 -6.00 33.07 51.46
N ARG A 511 -6.46 32.36 50.43
CA ARG A 511 -7.25 31.13 50.61
C ARG A 511 -6.42 30.01 51.23
N ARG A 512 -5.17 29.79 50.81
CA ARG A 512 -4.27 28.80 51.43
C ARG A 512 -3.97 29.13 52.89
N PHE A 513 -3.78 30.42 53.21
CA PHE A 513 -3.65 30.89 54.58
C PHE A 513 -4.92 30.62 55.40
N LEU A 514 -6.11 30.99 54.89
CA LEU A 514 -7.39 30.75 55.57
C LEU A 514 -7.66 29.25 55.82
N TYR A 515 -7.36 28.38 54.84
CA TYR A 515 -7.53 26.93 54.98
C TYR A 515 -6.55 26.33 55.99
N GLY A 516 -5.29 26.77 55.98
CA GLY A 516 -4.31 26.38 57.01
C GLY A 516 -4.72 26.83 58.40
N TRP A 517 -5.29 28.04 58.51
CA TRP A 517 -5.77 28.59 59.78
C TRP A 517 -7.01 27.88 60.31
N LEU A 518 -7.98 27.55 59.45
CA LEU A 518 -9.16 26.77 59.84
C LEU A 518 -8.77 25.37 60.29
N ALA A 519 -7.84 24.71 59.60
CA ALA A 519 -7.35 23.39 59.99
C ALA A 519 -6.66 23.43 61.37
N ALA A 520 -5.81 24.43 61.62
CA ALA A 520 -5.16 24.63 62.91
C ALA A 520 -6.18 24.88 64.04
N LEU A 521 -7.21 25.71 63.78
CA LEU A 521 -8.28 25.98 64.74
C LEU A 521 -9.11 24.72 65.05
N THR A 522 -9.35 23.89 64.03
CA THR A 522 -10.10 22.63 64.20
C THR A 522 -9.32 21.64 65.07
N VAL A 523 -8.01 21.51 64.84
CA VAL A 523 -7.12 20.68 65.69
C VAL A 523 -7.06 21.21 67.12
N PHE A 524 -7.00 22.54 67.30
CA PHE A 524 -6.98 23.17 68.62
C PHE A 524 -8.28 22.93 69.40
N VAL A 525 -9.44 23.09 68.75
CA VAL A 525 -10.76 22.80 69.35
C VAL A 525 -10.89 21.31 69.70
N LEU A 526 -10.37 20.41 68.87
CA LEU A 526 -10.37 18.97 69.15
C LEU A 526 -9.48 18.62 70.35
N LEU A 527 -8.30 19.24 70.46
CA LEU A 527 -7.40 19.04 71.60
C LEU A 527 -8.02 19.57 72.91
N LEU A 528 -8.75 20.70 72.84
CA LEU A 528 -9.51 21.22 73.98
C LEU A 528 -10.68 20.31 74.38
N LEU A 529 -11.41 19.75 73.41
CA LEU A 529 -12.48 18.78 73.66
C LEU A 529 -11.94 17.49 74.28
N LEU A 530 -10.81 16.99 73.79
CA LEU A 530 -10.14 15.82 74.35
C LEU A 530 -9.64 16.10 75.78
N ALA A 531 -9.11 17.29 76.05
CA ALA A 531 -8.73 17.71 77.40
C ALA A 531 -9.94 17.84 78.35
N GLN A 532 -11.08 18.38 77.87
CA GLN A 532 -12.31 18.47 78.65
C GLN A 532 -12.97 17.11 78.93
N LEU A 533 -12.80 16.14 78.03
CA LEU A 533 -13.28 14.75 78.19
C LEU A 533 -12.34 13.88 79.05
N GLY A 534 -11.32 14.47 79.68
CA GLY A 534 -10.44 13.77 80.62
C GLY A 534 -9.32 12.95 79.98
N PHE A 535 -9.00 13.17 78.71
CA PHE A 535 -7.83 12.55 78.08
C PHE A 535 -6.56 13.31 78.44
N ASP A 536 -5.71 12.67 79.25
CA ASP A 536 -4.43 13.23 79.72
C ASP A 536 -3.39 13.20 78.58
N LEU A 537 -3.40 14.23 77.73
CA LEU A 537 -2.58 14.32 76.50
C LEU A 537 -1.06 14.35 76.76
N PHE A 538 -0.63 14.62 78.00
CA PHE A 538 0.78 14.73 78.37
C PHE A 538 1.23 13.75 79.48
N GLY A 539 0.40 12.77 79.86
CA GLY A 539 0.72 11.76 80.89
C GLY A 539 1.46 10.51 80.35
N PRO A 540 2.40 9.89 81.09
CA PRO A 540 3.16 8.73 80.63
C PRO A 540 2.42 7.41 80.91
N GLY A 541 1.76 6.80 79.91
CA GLY A 541 1.12 5.48 80.09
C GLY A 541 0.50 4.84 78.84
N SER A 542 1.11 3.74 78.38
CA SER A 542 0.79 2.86 77.23
C SER A 542 0.93 3.46 75.81
N ALA A 543 2.08 3.21 75.18
CA ALA A 543 2.43 3.66 73.84
C ALA A 543 1.42 3.22 72.75
N LEU A 544 0.72 2.10 72.95
CA LEU A 544 -0.23 1.55 71.97
C LEU A 544 -1.50 2.41 71.82
N ARG A 545 -2.03 2.97 72.92
CA ARG A 545 -3.20 3.88 72.87
C ARG A 545 -2.83 5.25 72.30
N LYS A 546 -1.60 5.71 72.57
CA LYS A 546 -1.07 6.93 71.95
C LYS A 546 -0.95 6.77 70.44
N VAL A 547 -0.35 5.68 69.96
CA VAL A 547 -0.20 5.42 68.52
C VAL A 547 -1.56 5.28 67.81
N LEU A 548 -2.51 4.53 68.37
CA LEU A 548 -3.86 4.41 67.79
C LEU A 548 -4.62 5.75 67.75
N GLY A 549 -4.47 6.57 68.79
CA GLY A 549 -5.06 7.92 68.83
C GLY A 549 -4.45 8.86 67.78
N THR A 550 -3.11 8.87 67.65
CA THR A 550 -2.42 9.72 66.67
C THR A 550 -2.67 9.26 65.24
N VAL A 551 -2.70 7.94 64.99
CA VAL A 551 -3.03 7.36 63.68
C VAL A 551 -4.48 7.63 63.31
N GLY A 552 -5.42 7.49 64.24
CA GLY A 552 -6.83 7.84 64.02
C GLY A 552 -7.04 9.32 63.69
N ALA A 553 -6.39 10.21 64.44
CA ALA A 553 -6.45 11.66 64.18
C ALA A 553 -5.79 12.03 62.84
N PHE A 554 -4.69 11.39 62.48
CA PHE A 554 -4.01 11.61 61.21
C PHE A 554 -4.84 11.13 60.02
N ILE A 555 -5.43 9.93 60.09
CA ILE A 555 -6.31 9.40 59.04
C ILE A 555 -7.54 10.30 58.87
N LEU A 556 -8.12 10.78 59.97
CA LEU A 556 -9.29 11.66 59.92
C LEU A 556 -8.94 13.03 59.32
N ALA A 557 -7.77 13.60 59.64
CA ALA A 557 -7.29 14.86 59.06
C ALA A 557 -6.95 14.74 57.57
N VAL A 558 -6.36 13.62 57.15
CA VAL A 558 -6.09 13.35 55.73
C VAL A 558 -7.40 13.13 54.97
N ALA A 559 -8.35 12.40 55.54
CA ALA A 559 -9.66 12.17 54.92
C ALA A 559 -10.44 13.48 54.76
N THR A 560 -10.48 14.36 55.76
CA THR A 560 -11.18 15.65 55.64
C THR A 560 -10.51 16.61 54.65
N ALA A 561 -9.19 16.52 54.47
CA ALA A 561 -8.47 17.33 53.48
C ALA A 561 -8.62 16.81 52.03
N THR A 562 -8.68 15.50 51.83
CA THR A 562 -8.60 14.87 50.50
C THR A 562 -9.96 14.49 49.90
N VAL A 563 -10.93 14.08 50.72
CA VAL A 563 -12.26 13.67 50.24
C VAL A 563 -12.98 14.77 49.46
N PRO A 564 -12.95 16.06 49.86
CA PRO A 564 -13.57 17.11 49.06
C PRO A 564 -12.94 17.26 47.66
N GLN A 565 -11.62 17.05 47.54
CA GLN A 565 -10.93 17.14 46.25
C GLN A 565 -11.30 15.98 45.33
N VAL A 566 -11.35 14.75 45.85
CA VAL A 566 -11.75 13.56 45.08
C VAL A 566 -13.21 13.65 44.63
N VAL A 567 -14.11 14.12 45.50
CA VAL A 567 -15.52 14.32 45.15
C VAL A 567 -15.68 15.40 44.08
N THR A 568 -14.89 16.48 44.13
CA THR A 568 -14.94 17.56 43.13
C THR A 568 -14.40 17.11 41.78
N GLU A 569 -13.34 16.31 41.75
CA GLU A 569 -12.79 15.70 40.53
C GLU A 569 -13.76 14.68 39.90
N GLU A 570 -14.38 13.83 40.73
CA GLU A 570 -15.36 12.85 40.25
C GLU A 570 -16.62 13.55 39.69
N HIS A 571 -17.02 14.68 40.27
CA HIS A 571 -18.15 15.46 39.77
C HIS A 571 -17.86 16.11 38.40
N LYS A 572 -16.62 16.56 38.17
CA LYS A 572 -16.15 17.05 36.86
C LYS A 572 -16.09 15.94 35.81
N ARG A 573 -15.62 14.75 36.19
CA ARG A 573 -15.57 13.58 35.30
C ARG A 573 -16.97 13.10 34.89
N ARG A 574 -17.96 13.16 35.79
CA ARG A 574 -19.35 12.83 35.46
C ARG A 574 -19.99 13.82 34.50
N ARG A 575 -19.82 15.13 34.70
CA ARG A 575 -20.28 16.14 33.73
C ARG A 575 -19.63 15.96 32.36
N GLY A 576 -18.33 15.67 32.33
CA GLY A 576 -17.62 15.39 31.07
C GLY A 576 -18.02 14.08 30.39
N ARG A 577 -18.71 13.16 31.08
CA ARG A 577 -19.32 11.96 30.48
C ARG A 577 -20.74 12.22 29.98
N GLU A 578 -21.52 13.05 30.68
CA GLU A 578 -22.86 13.45 30.25
C GLU A 578 -22.83 14.32 28.98
N GLU A 579 -21.82 15.20 28.83
CA GLU A 579 -21.62 15.99 27.61
C GLU A 579 -21.22 15.13 26.40
N ARG A 580 -20.55 13.98 26.61
CA ARG A 580 -20.19 13.00 25.54
C ARG A 580 -21.31 12.03 25.17
N HIS A 581 -22.43 12.02 25.90
CA HIS A 581 -23.62 11.23 25.54
C HIS A 581 -24.71 12.08 24.86
N GLN A 582 -24.55 13.41 24.84
CA GLN A 582 -25.44 14.34 24.14
C GLN A 582 -24.83 14.93 22.85
N THR A 583 -23.58 14.59 22.54
CA THR A 583 -22.94 14.79 21.23
C THR A 583 -22.76 13.43 20.55
#